data_AF-A0A662P185-F1
#
_entry.id   AF-A0A662P185-F1
#
_cell.length_a   1.000
_cell.length_b   1.000
_cell.length_c   1.000
_cell.angle_alpha   90.00
_cell.angle_beta   90.00
_cell.angle_gamma   90.00
#
_symmetry.space_group_name_H-M   'P 1'
#
loop_
_entity.id
_entity.type
_entity.pdbx_description
1 polymer ?
#
loop_
_entity_poly.entity_id
_entity_poly.type
_entity_poly.pdbx_seq_one_letter_code
_entity_poly.pdbx_strand_id
1 'polypeptide(L)' 'MRVELIAHTPEPERVAAFSAMLSHSRKDKENLWKEAALEKGREILRKVMEMGHLSVIEHISFTFYVEGISRVCSHQLV' A
#
# COMPACT_ATOMS: atom_id res chain seq x y z
N MET A 1 -20.91 -5.78 14.87
CA MET A 1 -19.68 -5.12 14.40
C MET A 1 -19.83 -4.84 12.91
N ARG A 2 -19.62 -3.61 12.47
CA ARG A 2 -19.61 -3.20 11.07
C ARG A 2 -18.31 -2.44 10.81
N VAL A 3 -17.68 -2.74 9.68
CA VAL A 3 -16.42 -2.17 9.23
C VAL A 3 -16.59 -1.71 7.79
N GLU A 4 -16.28 -0.46 7.50
CA GLU A 4 -16.42 0.12 6.16
C GLU A 4 -15.16 0.88 5.78
N LEU A 5 -14.66 0.65 4.57
CA LEU A 5 -13.59 1.47 4.00
C LEU A 5 -14.19 2.83 3.58
N ILE A 6 -13.71 3.92 4.17
CA ILE A 6 -14.23 5.26 3.91
C ILE A 6 -13.27 6.15 3.12
N ALA A 7 -11.97 5.83 3.12
CA ALA A 7 -10.98 6.51 2.29
C ALA A 7 -9.78 5.59 2.03
N HIS A 8 -9.11 5.80 0.89
CA HIS A 8 -7.84 5.15 0.56
C HIS A 8 -6.97 6.03 -0.34
N THR A 9 -5.66 5.79 -0.35
CA THR A 9 -4.76 6.36 -1.37
C THR A 9 -5.23 5.93 -2.76
N PRO A 10 -5.41 6.85 -3.74
CA PRO A 10 -5.77 6.48 -5.11
C PRO A 10 -4.74 5.50 -5.71
N GLU A 11 -5.21 4.45 -6.38
CA GLU A 11 -4.36 3.41 -6.99
C GLU A 11 -3.27 2.86 -6.02
N PRO A 12 -3.63 2.36 -4.83
CA PRO A 12 -2.68 2.13 -3.75
C PRO A 12 -1.59 1.11 -4.14
N GLU A 13 -1.95 0.03 -4.83
CA GLU A 13 -1.01 -0.98 -5.29
C GLU A 13 0.04 -0.38 -6.25
N ARG A 14 -0.37 0.52 -7.14
CA ARG A 14 0.52 1.22 -8.06
C ARG A 14 1.46 2.16 -7.33
N VAL A 15 0.96 2.89 -6.34
CA VAL A 15 1.80 3.78 -5.51
C VAL A 15 2.88 2.99 -4.78
N ALA A 16 2.52 1.86 -4.15
CA ALA A 16 3.49 1.01 -3.47
C ALA A 16 4.50 0.38 -4.45
N ALA A 17 4.04 -0.14 -5.60
CA ALA A 17 4.91 -0.68 -6.65
C ALA A 17 5.87 0.39 -7.21
N PHE A 18 5.38 1.61 -7.44
CA PHE A 18 6.20 2.73 -7.89
C PHE A 18 7.30 3.06 -6.88
N SER A 19 6.99 3.14 -5.59
CA SER A 19 7.98 3.35 -4.52
C SER A 19 9.05 2.25 -4.49
N ALA A 20 8.64 0.99 -4.67
CA ALA A 20 9.57 -0.14 -4.76
C ALA A 20 10.50 -0.06 -5.98
N MET A 21 9.97 0.36 -7.14
CA MET A 21 10.72 0.46 -8.38
C MET A 21 11.67 1.65 -8.40
N LEU A 22 11.29 2.78 -7.79
CA LEU A 22 12.04 4.04 -7.83
C LEU A 22 13.44 3.89 -7.22
N SER A 23 13.57 3.15 -6.12
CA SER A 23 14.82 3.01 -5.36
C SER A 23 15.97 2.33 -6.13
N HIS A 24 15.66 1.62 -7.23
CA HIS A 24 16.64 0.86 -8.01
C HIS A 24 16.56 1.09 -9.54
N SER A 25 15.75 2.05 -9.99
CA SER A 25 15.55 2.30 -11.42
C SER A 25 16.26 3.57 -11.89
N ARG A 26 16.84 3.49 -13.10
CA ARG A 26 17.35 4.65 -13.84
C ARG A 26 16.34 5.22 -14.85
N LYS A 27 15.13 4.64 -14.91
CA LYS A 27 14.05 5.11 -15.78
C LYS A 27 13.47 6.40 -15.23
N ASP A 28 12.93 7.22 -16.13
CA ASP A 28 12.17 8.41 -15.79
C ASP A 28 10.84 8.07 -15.12
N LYS A 29 10.28 9.08 -14.43
CA LYS A 29 9.06 8.98 -13.64
C LYS A 29 7.87 8.49 -14.48
N GLU A 30 7.63 9.03 -15.67
CA GLU A 30 6.50 8.64 -16.52
C GLU A 30 6.54 7.15 -16.90
N ASN A 31 7.71 6.64 -17.29
CA ASN A 31 7.84 5.22 -17.65
C ASN A 31 7.70 4.30 -16.43
N LEU A 32 8.30 4.67 -15.29
CA LEU A 32 8.12 3.94 -14.03
C LEU A 32 6.66 3.90 -13.61
N TRP A 33 5.96 5.04 -13.70
CA TRP A 33 4.55 5.14 -13.34
C TRP A 33 3.69 4.22 -14.21
N LYS A 34 3.96 4.15 -15.52
CA LYS A 34 3.27 3.21 -16.43
C LYS A 34 3.56 1.76 -16.07
N GLU A 35 4.83 1.40 -15.84
CA GLU A 35 5.22 0.02 -15.48
C GLU A 35 4.64 -0.42 -14.13
N ALA A 36 4.50 0.50 -13.17
CA ALA A 36 3.91 0.22 -11.87
C ALA A 36 2.42 -0.19 -11.94
N ALA A 37 1.72 0.18 -13.03
CA ALA A 37 0.33 -0.25 -13.26
C ALA A 37 0.21 -1.63 -13.93
N LEU A 38 1.32 -2.20 -14.40
CA LEU A 38 1.35 -3.50 -15.06
C LEU A 38 1.56 -4.62 -14.04
N GLU A 39 1.35 -5.87 -14.46
CA GLU A 39 1.57 -7.07 -13.64
C GLU A 39 3.00 -7.13 -13.07
N LYS A 40 3.98 -6.67 -13.85
CA LYS A 40 5.37 -6.51 -13.42
C LYS A 40 5.52 -5.66 -12.16
N GLY A 41 4.70 -4.61 -11.99
CA GLY A 41 4.69 -3.79 -10.79
C GLY A 41 4.30 -4.60 -9.55
N ARG A 42 3.28 -5.46 -9.66
CA ARG A 42 2.86 -6.37 -8.57
C ARG A 42 3.93 -7.38 -8.24
N GLU A 43 4.55 -7.99 -9.26
CA GLU A 43 5.63 -8.96 -9.07
C GLU A 43 6.81 -8.35 -8.32
N ILE A 44 7.20 -7.12 -8.67
CA ILE A 44 8.26 -6.38 -7.98
C ILE A 44 7.84 -6.09 -6.54
N LEU A 45 6.63 -5.55 -6.33
CA LEU A 45 6.12 -5.25 -4.98
C LEU A 45 6.12 -6.49 -4.08
N ARG A 46 5.63 -7.62 -4.60
CA ARG A 46 5.63 -8.90 -3.89
C ARG A 46 7.05 -9.33 -3.51
N LYS A 47 7.97 -9.30 -4.48
CA LYS A 47 9.37 -9.70 -4.26
C LYS A 47 10.06 -8.85 -3.21
N VAL A 48 9.89 -7.52 -3.24
CA VAL A 48 10.55 -6.65 -2.25
C VAL A 48 9.97 -6.85 -0.85
N MET A 49 8.66 -7.13 -0.74
CA MET A 49 8.04 -7.49 0.53
C MET A 49 8.56 -8.83 1.08
N GLU A 50 8.71 -9.84 0.22
CA GLU A 50 9.31 -11.14 0.59
C GLU A 50 10.78 -11.00 1.05
N MET A 51 11.49 -9.96 0.57
CA MET A 51 12.84 -9.60 1.01
C MET A 51 12.86 -8.77 2.32
N GLY A 52 11.70 -8.42 2.87
CA GLY A 52 11.58 -7.64 4.11
C GLY A 52 11.65 -6.11 3.91
N HIS A 53 11.64 -5.61 2.68
CA HIS A 53 11.61 -4.17 2.39
C HIS A 53 10.19 -3.61 2.54
N LEU A 54 9.65 -3.65 3.76
CA LEU A 54 8.24 -3.31 4.01
C LEU A 54 7.94 -1.80 3.96
N SER A 55 8.95 -0.94 3.99
CA SER A 55 8.72 0.52 3.94
C SER A 55 8.02 0.99 2.66
N VAL A 56 8.07 0.21 1.57
CA VAL A 56 7.43 0.57 0.29
C VAL A 56 5.89 0.65 0.39
N ILE A 57 5.28 -0.09 1.32
CA ILE A 57 3.82 -0.04 1.56
C ILE A 57 3.42 1.04 2.58
N GLU A 58 4.37 1.74 3.21
CA GLU A 58 4.06 2.87 4.11
C GLU A 58 3.60 4.12 3.33
N HIS A 59 3.80 4.13 2.01
CA HIS A 59 3.33 5.20 1.12
C HIS A 59 1.83 5.16 0.83
N ILE A 60 1.10 4.15 1.32
CA ILE A 60 -0.33 3.99 1.14
C ILE A 60 -1.07 3.98 2.47
N SER A 61 -2.32 4.42 2.43
CA SER A 61 -3.17 4.45 3.62
C SER A 61 -4.59 4.03 3.27
N PHE A 62 -5.24 3.38 4.22
CA PHE A 62 -6.64 2.99 4.19
C PHE A 62 -7.29 3.43 5.50
N THR A 63 -8.43 4.09 5.40
CA THR A 63 -9.18 4.59 6.55
C THR A 63 -10.49 3.83 6.64
N PHE A 64 -10.75 3.24 7.81
CA PHE A 64 -11.96 2.47 8.07
C PHE A 64 -12.84 3.15 9.10
N TYR A 65 -14.15 3.17 8.85
CA TYR A 65 -15.17 3.36 9.87
C TYR A 65 -15.42 2.02 10.56
N VAL A 66 -15.39 2.01 11.90
CA VAL A 66 -15.60 0.80 12.71
C VAL A 66 -16.64 1.10 13.78
N GLU A 67 -17.75 0.34 13.78
CA GLU A 67 -18.81 0.46 14.79
C GLU A 67 -19.24 -0.89 15.39
N GLY A 68 -19.85 -0.82 16.57
CA GLY A 68 -20.29 -2.00 17.31
C GLY A 68 -19.13 -2.86 17.83
N ILE A 69 -18.03 -2.21 18.25
CA ILE A 69 -16.92 -2.83 18.99
C ILE A 69 -17.02 -2.50 20.49
N SER A 70 -16.45 -3.36 21.34
CA SER A 70 -16.44 -3.13 22.79
C SER A 70 -15.40 -2.07 23.17
N ARG A 71 -15.57 -1.44 24.35
CA ARG A 71 -14.56 -0.54 24.92
C ARG A 71 -13.24 -1.27 25.17
N VAL A 72 -13.27 -2.52 25.61
CA VAL A 72 -12.03 -3.32 25.81
C VAL A 72 -11.29 -3.49 24.47
N CYS A 73 -12.01 -3.74 23.38
CA CYS A 73 -11.43 -3.83 22.04
C CYS A 73 -10.82 -2.49 21.61
N SER A 74 -11.53 -1.37 21.78
CA SER A 74 -10.99 -0.06 21.38
C SER A 74 -9.73 0.32 22.16
N HIS A 75 -9.61 -0.09 23.43
CA HIS A 75 -8.42 0.15 24.28
C HIS A 75 -7.19 -0.71 23.92
N GLN A 76 -7.35 -1.78 23.13
CA GLN A 76 -6.21 -2.55 22.61
C GLN A 76 -5.78 -2.07 21.23
N LEU A 77 -6.68 -1.39 20.51
CA LEU A 77 -6.44 -0.90 19.17
C LEU A 77 -5.66 0.43 19.16
N VAL A 78 -5.81 1.25 20.20
CA VAL A 78 -5.10 2.52 20.41
C VAL A 78 -3.99 2.36 21.43
#